data_AF-A0A6G0I194-F1
#
_entry.id   AF-A0A6G0I194-F1
#
_cell.length_a   1.000
_cell.length_b   1.000
_cell.length_c   1.000
_cell.angle_alpha   90.00
_cell.angle_beta   90.00
_cell.angle_gamma   90.00
#
_symmetry.space_group_name_H-M   'P 1'
#
loop_
_entity.id
_entity.type
_entity.pdbx_description
1 polymer ?
#
loop_
_entity_poly.entity_id
_entity_poly.type
_entity_poly.pdbx_seq_one_letter_code
_entity_poly.pdbx_strand_id
1 'polypeptide(L)'
;MEHALMIRQDESTQDMERRQLQMLQKLRIELMRLQHQTELENQEEYNGRRQRELHRKHTLEQRQQPRNLKTLEMQIKKQFQDTCKVQNKQYKALRNHQLEVSPKGDHKTILKSLKEEQTRKLAILAEQYEQSINEMMASQAMRLDAEQETECQALKQQLKQEMELLDAYQRKTKSQMETQHEREQQKLEQKVSIRRAHLEQKIEEELAALQKERTEKIKHLLERQDREINAFDTESRSLGFGSLGSLDFPKEDNR
;
A
#
# COMPACT_ATOMS: atom_id res chain seq x y z
N MET A 1 -13.92 50.69 -19.57
CA MET A 1 -14.36 50.34 -18.19
C MET A 1 -14.98 48.95 -18.17
N GLU A 2 -15.88 48.64 -19.10
CA GLU A 2 -16.54 47.32 -19.22
C GLU A 2 -15.57 46.14 -19.43
N HIS A 3 -14.62 46.22 -20.37
CA HIS A 3 -13.64 45.15 -20.58
C HIS A 3 -12.81 44.83 -19.32
N ALA A 4 -12.46 45.85 -18.53
CA ALA A 4 -11.71 45.67 -17.28
C ALA A 4 -12.55 44.98 -16.20
N LEU A 5 -13.87 45.21 -16.17
CA LEU A 5 -14.79 44.50 -15.27
C LEU A 5 -14.92 43.03 -15.67
N MET A 6 -15.05 42.74 -16.98
CA MET A 6 -15.13 41.36 -17.46
C MET A 6 -13.87 40.54 -17.13
N ILE A 7 -12.69 41.13 -17.31
CA ILE A 7 -11.41 40.51 -16.94
C ILE A 7 -11.36 40.19 -15.45
N ARG A 8 -11.72 41.16 -14.59
CA ARG A 8 -11.75 40.94 -13.13
C ARG A 8 -12.74 39.86 -12.70
N GLN A 9 -13.88 39.78 -13.38
CA GLN A 9 -14.89 38.75 -13.10
C GLN A 9 -14.38 37.36 -13.48
N ASP A 10 -13.69 37.23 -14.62
CA ASP A 10 -13.04 35.99 -15.05
C ASP A 10 -11.95 35.53 -14.06
N GLU A 11 -11.09 36.46 -13.63
CA GLU A 11 -10.05 36.21 -12.61
C GLU A 11 -10.66 35.74 -11.28
N SER A 12 -11.70 36.42 -10.79
CA SER A 12 -12.42 36.04 -9.56
C SER A 12 -13.06 34.65 -9.68
N THR A 13 -13.63 34.33 -10.85
CA THR A 13 -14.24 33.02 -11.12
C THR A 13 -13.18 31.93 -11.16
N GLN A 14 -12.06 32.16 -11.86
CA GLN A 14 -10.92 31.25 -11.90
C GLN A 14 -10.38 30.94 -10.50
N ASP A 15 -10.20 31.97 -9.67
CA ASP A 15 -9.73 31.81 -8.29
C ASP A 15 -10.67 30.94 -7.45
N MET A 16 -11.98 31.17 -7.59
CA MET A 16 -12.99 30.37 -6.90
C MET A 16 -12.96 28.90 -7.34
N GLU A 17 -12.92 28.63 -8.65
CA GLU A 17 -12.85 27.27 -9.20
C GLU A 17 -11.57 26.54 -8.74
N ARG A 18 -10.42 27.22 -8.72
CA ARG A 18 -9.15 26.67 -8.22
C ARG A 18 -9.22 26.33 -6.74
N ARG A 19 -9.77 27.22 -5.91
CA ARG A 19 -9.94 26.97 -4.46
C ARG A 19 -10.86 25.79 -4.20
N GLN A 20 -11.96 25.67 -4.94
CA GLN A 20 -12.88 24.54 -4.81
C GLN A 20 -12.19 23.22 -5.14
N LEU A 21 -11.44 23.15 -6.25
CA LEU A 21 -10.70 21.95 -6.62
C LEU A 21 -9.66 21.59 -5.56
N GLN A 22 -8.86 22.56 -5.09
CA GLN A 22 -7.86 22.34 -4.04
C GLN A 22 -8.49 21.83 -2.74
N MET A 23 -9.64 22.39 -2.33
CA MET A 23 -10.37 21.94 -1.15
C MET A 23 -10.82 20.48 -1.28
N LEU A 24 -11.39 20.11 -2.42
CA LEU A 24 -11.82 18.72 -2.69
C LEU A 24 -10.65 17.75 -2.68
N GLN A 25 -9.53 18.11 -3.33
CA GLN A 25 -8.32 17.29 -3.35
C GLN A 25 -7.73 17.12 -1.94
N LYS A 26 -7.70 18.20 -1.14
CA LYS A 26 -7.26 18.14 0.26
C LYS A 26 -8.11 17.17 1.09
N LEU A 27 -9.43 17.27 1.01
CA LEU A 27 -10.34 16.37 1.73
C LEU A 27 -10.15 14.90 1.31
N ARG A 28 -9.94 14.63 0.02
CA ARG A 28 -9.65 13.28 -0.49
C ARG A 28 -8.33 12.73 0.06
N ILE A 29 -7.29 13.55 0.13
CA ILE A 29 -5.99 13.16 0.71
C ILE A 29 -6.15 12.85 2.20
N GLU A 30 -6.85 13.69 2.94
CA GLU A 30 -7.09 13.48 4.38
C GLU A 30 -7.88 12.20 4.63
N LEU A 31 -8.92 11.94 3.84
CA LEU A 31 -9.70 10.71 3.92
C LEU A 31 -8.86 9.47 3.60
N MET A 32 -8.08 9.50 2.51
CA MET A 32 -7.18 8.39 2.17
C MET A 32 -6.17 8.13 3.28
N ARG A 33 -5.60 9.19 3.87
CA ARG A 33 -4.65 9.06 4.98
C ARG A 33 -5.30 8.40 6.18
N LEU A 34 -6.52 8.80 6.53
CA LEU A 34 -7.27 8.20 7.63
C LEU A 34 -7.58 6.73 7.34
N GLN A 35 -8.04 6.42 6.13
CA GLN A 35 -8.30 5.04 5.71
C GLN A 35 -7.05 4.18 5.81
N HIS A 36 -5.91 4.63 5.26
CA HIS A 36 -4.66 3.89 5.32
C HIS A 36 -4.19 3.64 6.76
N GLN A 37 -4.39 4.63 7.64
CA GLN A 37 -4.06 4.50 9.06
C GLN A 37 -4.93 3.43 9.74
N THR A 38 -6.25 3.45 9.51
CA THR A 38 -7.17 2.46 10.06
C THR A 38 -6.88 1.05 9.52
N GLU A 39 -6.56 0.92 8.23
CA GLU A 39 -6.14 -0.35 7.63
C GLU A 39 -4.88 -0.90 8.31
N LEU A 40 -3.89 -0.04 8.58
CA LEU A 40 -2.65 -0.43 9.27
C LEU A 40 -2.92 -0.87 10.72
N GLU A 41 -3.70 -0.09 11.48
CA GLU A 41 -4.08 -0.42 12.86
C GLU A 41 -4.80 -1.76 12.93
N ASN A 42 -5.76 -2.00 12.02
CA ASN A 42 -6.47 -3.28 11.93
C ASN A 42 -5.51 -4.44 11.62
N GLN A 43 -4.54 -4.25 10.72
CA GLN A 43 -3.56 -5.27 10.39
C GLN A 43 -2.63 -5.57 11.58
N GLU A 44 -2.19 -4.55 12.32
CA GLU A 44 -1.38 -4.73 13.53
C GLU A 44 -2.14 -5.48 14.62
N GLU A 45 -3.42 -5.15 14.85
CA GLU A 45 -4.28 -5.86 15.79
C GLU A 45 -4.50 -7.32 15.38
N TYR A 46 -4.74 -7.57 14.10
CA TYR A 46 -4.86 -8.91 13.53
C TYR A 46 -3.57 -9.71 13.74
N ASN A 47 -2.42 -9.15 13.40
CA ASN A 47 -1.11 -9.75 13.59
C ASN A 47 -0.89 -10.14 15.06
N GLY A 48 -1.15 -9.21 15.98
CA GLY A 48 -1.04 -9.44 17.42
C GLY A 48 -2.03 -10.49 17.94
N ARG A 49 -3.23 -10.61 17.35
CA ARG A 49 -4.18 -11.67 17.68
C ARG A 49 -3.66 -13.04 17.23
N ARG A 50 -3.20 -13.16 15.99
CA ARG A 50 -2.66 -14.42 15.44
C ARG A 50 -1.44 -14.92 16.20
N GLN A 51 -0.53 -14.02 16.59
CA GLN A 51 0.61 -14.37 17.44
C GLN A 51 0.17 -14.90 18.81
N ARG A 52 -0.82 -14.26 19.45
CA ARG A 52 -1.36 -14.72 20.74
C ARG A 52 -2.05 -16.07 20.62
N GLU A 53 -2.80 -16.31 19.54
CA GLU A 53 -3.43 -17.61 19.26
C GLU A 53 -2.38 -18.72 19.11
N LEU A 54 -1.31 -18.47 18.34
CA LEU A 54 -0.22 -19.42 18.18
C LEU A 54 0.49 -19.70 19.52
N HIS A 55 0.80 -18.65 20.29
CA HIS A 55 1.44 -18.80 21.59
C HIS A 55 0.57 -19.60 22.58
N ARG A 56 -0.76 -19.38 22.58
CA ARG A 56 -1.71 -20.17 23.39
C ARG A 56 -1.71 -21.65 22.98
N LYS A 57 -1.68 -21.93 21.67
CA LYS A 57 -1.58 -23.30 21.14
C LYS A 57 -0.30 -23.97 21.65
N HIS A 58 0.86 -23.32 21.48
CA HIS A 58 2.15 -23.85 21.92
C HIS A 58 2.21 -24.09 23.43
N THR A 59 1.68 -23.17 24.22
CA THR A 59 1.59 -23.31 25.69
C THR A 59 0.72 -24.51 26.07
N LEU A 60 -0.39 -24.75 25.37
CA LEU A 60 -1.26 -25.89 25.64
C LEU A 60 -0.58 -27.22 25.30
N GLU A 61 0.13 -27.29 24.18
CA GLU A 61 0.90 -28.47 23.78
C GLU A 61 1.99 -28.81 24.79
N GLN A 62 2.76 -27.80 25.23
CA GLN A 62 3.77 -27.97 26.28
C GLN A 62 3.16 -28.45 27.60
N ARG A 63 1.97 -27.96 27.97
CA ARG A 63 1.25 -28.44 29.17
C ARG A 63 0.78 -29.89 29.03
N GLN A 64 0.42 -30.33 27.82
CA GLN A 64 -0.02 -31.70 27.57
C GLN A 64 1.14 -32.68 27.41
N GLN A 65 2.32 -32.19 27.03
CA GLN A 65 3.50 -33.00 26.75
C GLN A 65 3.87 -33.97 27.89
N PRO A 66 3.95 -33.59 29.17
CA PRO A 66 4.26 -34.53 30.25
C PRO A 66 3.29 -35.71 30.35
N ARG A 67 2.00 -35.48 30.07
CA ARG A 67 0.97 -36.52 30.10
C ARG A 67 1.12 -37.50 28.94
N ASN A 68 1.42 -36.99 27.75
CA ASN A 68 1.68 -37.81 26.56
C ASN A 68 2.95 -38.66 26.75
N LEU A 69 4.02 -38.05 27.25
CA LEU A 69 5.28 -38.72 27.56
C LEU A 69 5.12 -39.82 28.60
N LYS A 70 4.39 -39.55 29.70
CA LYS A 70 4.11 -40.56 30.74
C LYS A 70 3.35 -41.77 30.20
N THR A 71 2.47 -41.55 29.22
CA THR A 71 1.71 -42.63 28.58
C THR A 71 2.64 -43.52 27.76
N LEU A 72 3.56 -42.93 27.00
CA LEU A 72 4.54 -43.66 26.20
C LEU A 72 5.59 -44.39 27.08
N GLU A 73 6.06 -43.73 28.14
CA GLU A 73 6.92 -44.34 29.16
C GLU A 73 6.26 -45.58 29.79
N MET A 74 4.96 -45.50 30.12
CA MET A 74 4.22 -46.63 30.68
C MET A 74 4.11 -47.80 29.70
N GLN A 75 3.97 -47.53 28.40
CA GLN A 75 3.96 -48.57 27.37
C GLN A 75 5.31 -49.28 27.28
N ILE A 76 6.42 -48.53 27.30
CA ILE A 76 7.79 -49.07 27.29
C ILE A 76 8.03 -49.91 28.56
N LYS A 77 7.61 -49.41 29.73
CA LYS A 77 7.69 -50.16 31.00
C LYS A 77 6.89 -51.46 30.98
N LYS A 78 5.70 -51.47 30.34
CA LYS A 78 4.90 -52.68 30.17
C LYS A 78 5.63 -53.70 29.29
N GLN A 79 6.20 -53.26 28.17
CA GLN A 79 7.01 -54.13 27.30
C GLN A 79 8.22 -54.71 28.04
N PHE A 80 8.90 -53.92 28.87
CA PHE A 80 9.99 -54.39 29.74
C PHE A 80 9.52 -55.50 30.69
N GLN A 81 8.39 -55.29 31.38
CA GLN A 81 7.83 -56.28 32.30
C GLN A 81 7.49 -57.59 31.59
N ASP A 82 6.89 -57.53 30.40
CA ASP A 82 6.54 -58.72 29.63
C ASP A 82 7.79 -59.46 29.12
N THR A 83 8.83 -58.73 28.71
CA THR A 83 10.12 -59.31 28.32
C THR A 83 10.81 -59.98 29.51
N CYS A 84 10.80 -59.35 30.69
CA CYS A 84 11.29 -59.94 31.93
C CYS A 84 10.55 -61.24 32.31
N LYS A 85 9.23 -61.32 32.10
CA LYS A 85 8.47 -62.56 32.32
C LYS A 85 8.93 -63.68 31.39
N VAL A 86 9.17 -63.37 30.12
CA VAL A 86 9.67 -64.33 29.12
C VAL A 86 11.07 -64.81 29.50
N GLN A 87 12.00 -63.90 29.81
CA GLN A 87 13.36 -64.23 30.28
C GLN A 87 13.35 -65.14 31.52
N ASN A 88 12.46 -64.87 32.48
CA ASN A 88 12.31 -65.72 33.67
C ASN A 88 11.80 -67.14 33.34
N LYS A 89 10.87 -67.28 32.38
CA LYS A 89 10.41 -68.60 31.91
C LYS A 89 11.55 -69.35 31.22
N GLN A 90 12.30 -68.68 30.36
CA GLN A 90 13.46 -69.26 29.66
C GLN A 90 14.55 -69.70 30.63
N TYR A 91 14.88 -68.88 31.63
CA TYR A 91 15.82 -69.22 32.69
C TYR A 91 15.39 -70.49 33.45
N LYS A 92 14.11 -70.61 33.84
CA LYS A 92 13.61 -71.81 34.53
C LYS A 92 13.74 -73.07 33.67
N ALA A 93 13.39 -72.97 32.38
CA ALA A 93 13.53 -74.09 31.45
C ALA A 93 15.00 -74.51 31.27
N LEU A 94 15.90 -73.54 31.05
CA LEU A 94 17.34 -73.79 30.91
C LEU A 94 17.94 -74.39 32.18
N ARG A 95 17.57 -73.87 33.35
CA ARG A 95 18.01 -74.38 34.65
C ARG A 95 17.60 -75.83 34.87
N ASN A 96 16.34 -76.18 34.59
CA ASN A 96 15.86 -77.55 34.75
C ASN A 96 16.62 -78.51 33.84
N HIS A 97 16.75 -78.16 32.56
CA HIS A 97 17.49 -78.97 31.59
C HIS A 97 18.96 -79.19 32.00
N GLN A 98 19.66 -78.13 32.42
CA GLN A 98 21.06 -78.22 32.88
C GLN A 98 21.24 -79.16 34.10
N LEU A 99 20.27 -79.18 35.03
CA LEU A 99 20.33 -80.09 36.18
C LEU A 99 20.02 -81.54 35.81
N GLU A 100 19.19 -81.77 34.79
CA GLU A 100 18.86 -83.11 34.28
C GLU A 100 20.03 -83.76 33.54
N VAL A 101 20.80 -82.97 32.77
CA VAL A 101 21.89 -83.50 31.92
C VAL A 101 23.26 -83.53 32.61
N SER A 102 23.43 -82.87 33.75
CA SER A 102 24.73 -82.75 34.43
C SER A 102 24.84 -83.63 35.70
N PRO A 103 26.05 -84.14 36.03
CA PRO A 103 26.30 -84.86 37.27
C PRO A 103 26.00 -84.03 38.53
N LYS A 104 25.53 -84.68 39.59
CA LYS A 104 25.16 -84.01 40.87
C LYS A 104 26.30 -83.21 41.50
N GLY A 105 27.56 -83.61 41.27
CA GLY A 105 28.75 -82.89 41.77
C GLY A 105 28.88 -81.47 41.22
N ASP A 106 28.41 -81.23 40.00
CA ASP A 106 28.58 -79.95 39.29
C ASP A 106 27.41 -78.98 39.51
N HIS A 107 26.29 -79.46 40.06
CA HIS A 107 25.03 -78.70 40.20
C HIS A 107 25.22 -77.37 40.93
N LYS A 108 26.08 -77.33 41.96
CA LYS A 108 26.35 -76.10 42.73
C LYS A 108 26.97 -75.01 41.85
N THR A 109 27.95 -75.37 41.03
CA THR A 109 28.66 -74.44 40.14
C THR A 109 27.74 -73.98 39.01
N ILE A 110 26.99 -74.91 38.42
CA ILE A 110 26.02 -74.61 37.35
C ILE A 110 24.95 -73.63 37.84
N LEU A 111 24.32 -73.90 38.99
CA LEU A 111 23.29 -73.03 39.56
C LEU A 111 23.81 -71.62 39.85
N LYS A 112 25.05 -71.51 40.35
CA LYS A 112 25.70 -70.22 40.58
C LYS A 112 25.88 -69.46 39.26
N SER A 113 26.46 -70.11 38.24
CA SER A 113 26.69 -69.49 36.93
C SER A 113 25.39 -69.05 36.24
N LEU A 114 24.35 -69.88 36.26
CA LEU A 114 23.06 -69.58 35.66
C LEU A 114 22.38 -68.39 36.35
N LYS A 115 22.51 -68.29 37.68
CA LYS A 115 21.95 -67.16 38.45
C LYS A 115 22.71 -65.87 38.15
N GLU A 116 24.04 -65.91 38.11
CA GLU A 116 24.86 -64.76 37.73
C GLU A 116 24.53 -64.27 36.31
N GLU A 117 24.37 -65.20 35.36
CA GLU A 117 23.98 -64.91 33.98
C GLU A 117 22.56 -64.33 33.90
N GLN A 118 21.61 -64.87 34.67
CA GLN A 118 20.25 -64.33 34.75
C GLN A 118 20.25 -62.88 35.25
N THR A 119 20.99 -62.59 36.32
CA THR A 119 21.10 -61.24 36.88
C THR A 119 21.75 -60.30 35.86
N ARG A 120 22.82 -60.72 35.18
CA ARG A 120 23.49 -59.93 34.14
C ARG A 120 22.54 -59.61 32.98
N LYS A 121 21.82 -60.61 32.45
CA LYS A 121 20.85 -60.41 31.36
C LYS A 121 19.71 -59.46 31.73
N LEU A 122 19.16 -59.60 32.94
CA LEU A 122 18.11 -58.69 33.42
C LEU A 122 18.63 -57.26 33.64
N ALA A 123 19.88 -57.10 34.09
CA ALA A 123 20.50 -55.79 34.24
C ALA A 123 20.70 -55.10 32.89
N ILE A 124 21.24 -55.80 31.88
CA ILE A 124 21.38 -55.28 30.52
C ILE A 124 20.02 -54.90 29.94
N LEU A 125 19.01 -55.77 30.13
CA LEU A 125 17.66 -55.47 29.66
C LEU A 125 17.09 -54.21 30.33
N ALA A 126 17.29 -54.04 31.64
CA ALA A 126 16.85 -52.84 32.35
C ALA A 126 17.53 -51.58 31.79
N GLU A 127 18.85 -51.62 31.58
CA GLU A 127 19.63 -50.52 31.01
C GLU A 127 19.15 -50.15 29.60
N GLN A 128 18.89 -51.13 28.73
CA GLN A 128 18.38 -50.89 27.38
C GLN A 128 17.00 -50.21 27.38
N TYR A 129 16.11 -50.62 28.28
CA TYR A 129 14.78 -50.00 28.39
C TYR A 129 14.85 -48.61 29.03
N GLU A 130 15.75 -48.38 29.98
CA GLU A 130 16.01 -47.06 30.54
C GLU A 130 16.58 -46.10 29.47
N GLN A 131 17.55 -46.57 28.69
CA GLN A 131 18.09 -45.83 27.55
C GLN A 131 17.00 -45.52 26.51
N SER A 132 16.16 -46.49 26.15
CA SER A 132 15.06 -46.30 25.20
C SER A 132 14.04 -45.25 25.68
N ILE A 133 13.72 -45.22 26.99
CA ILE A 133 12.88 -44.18 27.58
C ILE A 133 13.55 -42.82 27.45
N ASN A 134 14.83 -42.70 27.85
CA ASN A 134 15.55 -41.43 27.82
C ASN A 134 15.68 -40.86 26.38
N GLU A 135 16.02 -41.71 25.41
CA GLU A 135 16.11 -41.34 24.00
C GLU A 135 14.76 -40.87 23.44
N MET A 136 13.67 -41.59 23.75
CA MET A 136 12.32 -41.21 23.36
C MET A 136 11.92 -39.86 23.96
N MET A 137 12.19 -39.64 25.25
CA MET A 137 11.88 -38.38 25.94
C MET A 137 12.62 -37.20 25.31
N ALA A 138 13.93 -37.36 25.07
CA ALA A 138 14.76 -36.34 24.44
C ALA A 138 14.32 -36.05 23.00
N SER A 139 14.06 -37.09 22.21
CA SER A 139 13.60 -36.94 20.83
C SER A 139 12.25 -36.23 20.74
N GLN A 140 11.31 -36.56 21.65
CA GLN A 140 9.98 -35.95 21.64
C GLN A 140 10.01 -34.49 22.12
N ALA A 141 10.92 -34.14 23.03
CA ALA A 141 11.16 -32.75 23.44
C ALA A 141 11.69 -31.91 22.25
N MET A 142 12.78 -32.37 21.64
CA MET A 142 13.41 -31.70 20.49
C MET A 142 12.43 -31.55 19.32
N ARG A 143 11.61 -32.57 19.07
CA ARG A 143 10.61 -32.54 18.00
C ARG A 143 9.54 -31.48 18.24
N LEU A 144 9.01 -31.38 19.47
CA LEU A 144 8.00 -30.37 19.78
C LEU A 144 8.58 -28.96 19.60
N ASP A 145 9.79 -28.72 20.11
CA ASP A 145 10.43 -27.41 19.99
C ASP A 145 10.67 -27.03 18.51
N ALA A 146 11.16 -27.97 17.70
CA ALA A 146 11.39 -27.74 16.27
C ALA A 146 10.09 -27.48 15.49
N GLU A 147 9.01 -28.21 15.80
CA GLU A 147 7.69 -27.99 15.20
C GLU A 147 7.14 -26.59 15.56
N GLN A 148 7.25 -26.19 16.83
CA GLN A 148 6.81 -24.86 17.30
C GLN A 148 7.62 -23.71 16.69
N GLU A 149 8.93 -23.88 16.55
CA GLU A 149 9.79 -22.90 15.88
C GLU A 149 9.39 -22.73 14.41
N THR A 150 9.17 -23.85 13.70
CA THR A 150 8.77 -23.83 12.29
C THR A 150 7.42 -23.11 12.11
N GLU A 151 6.44 -23.38 12.98
CA GLU A 151 5.14 -22.68 12.94
C GLU A 151 5.27 -21.18 13.22
N CYS A 152 6.14 -20.79 14.15
CA CYS A 152 6.40 -19.39 14.46
C CYS A 152 7.03 -18.65 13.28
N GLN A 153 8.01 -19.26 12.63
CA GLN A 153 8.66 -18.72 11.43
C GLN A 153 7.65 -18.60 10.28
N ALA A 154 6.85 -19.63 10.03
CA ALA A 154 5.83 -19.64 9.00
C ALA A 154 4.78 -18.53 9.22
N LEU A 155 4.27 -18.40 10.45
CA LEU A 155 3.33 -17.32 10.78
C LEU A 155 3.97 -15.95 10.58
N LYS A 156 5.20 -15.75 11.05
CA LYS A 156 5.91 -14.47 10.89
C LYS A 156 6.09 -14.11 9.41
N GLN A 157 6.43 -15.08 8.57
CA GLN A 157 6.54 -14.87 7.13
C GLN A 157 5.20 -14.53 6.49
N GLN A 158 4.13 -15.25 6.85
CA GLN A 158 2.78 -14.97 6.35
C GLN A 158 2.33 -13.55 6.70
N LEU A 159 2.41 -13.15 7.98
CA LEU A 159 1.99 -11.82 8.42
C LEU A 159 2.81 -10.70 7.75
N LYS A 160 4.10 -10.97 7.47
CA LYS A 160 4.95 -10.03 6.73
C LYS A 160 4.47 -9.88 5.28
N GLN A 161 4.14 -10.97 4.60
CA GLN A 161 3.64 -10.93 3.22
C GLN A 161 2.29 -10.21 3.12
N GLU A 162 1.38 -10.45 4.08
CA GLU A 162 0.11 -9.73 4.17
C GLU A 162 0.33 -8.22 4.35
N MET A 163 1.33 -7.84 5.15
CA MET A 163 1.69 -6.44 5.36
C MET A 163 2.28 -5.79 4.09
N GLU A 164 3.17 -6.49 3.39
CA GLU A 164 3.72 -6.04 2.10
C GLU A 164 2.62 -5.86 1.04
N LEU A 165 1.61 -6.74 1.02
CA LEU A 165 0.47 -6.62 0.14
C LEU A 165 -0.38 -5.38 0.44
N LEU A 166 -0.64 -5.11 1.72
CA LEU A 166 -1.39 -3.91 2.13
C LEU A 166 -0.64 -2.63 1.75
N ASP A 167 0.68 -2.57 1.98
CA ASP A 167 1.51 -1.44 1.57
C ASP A 167 1.48 -1.24 0.04
N ALA A 168 1.58 -2.33 -0.74
CA ALA A 168 1.45 -2.27 -2.19
C ALA A 168 0.08 -1.75 -2.65
N TYR A 169 -1.00 -2.17 -1.98
CA TYR A 169 -2.35 -1.69 -2.24
C TYR A 169 -2.49 -0.19 -1.94
N GLN A 170 -2.03 0.25 -0.78
CA GLN A 170 -2.07 1.67 -0.37
C GLN A 170 -1.26 2.56 -1.31
N ARG A 171 -0.06 2.12 -1.73
CA ARG A 171 0.76 2.82 -2.73
C ARG A 171 0.04 2.95 -4.07
N LYS A 172 -0.62 1.88 -4.52
CA LYS A 172 -1.40 1.89 -5.76
C LYS A 172 -2.57 2.88 -5.68
N THR A 173 -3.34 2.85 -4.60
CA THR A 173 -4.46 3.76 -4.36
C THR A 173 -4.01 5.22 -4.36
N LYS A 174 -2.90 5.51 -3.66
CA LYS A 174 -2.29 6.84 -3.65
C LYS A 174 -1.90 7.31 -5.05
N SER A 175 -1.19 6.49 -5.82
CA SER A 175 -0.76 6.82 -7.18
C SER A 175 -1.95 7.07 -8.12
N GLN A 176 -3.03 6.27 -7.99
CA GLN A 176 -4.26 6.47 -8.76
C GLN A 176 -4.94 7.80 -8.42
N MET A 177 -4.99 8.17 -7.13
CA MET A 177 -5.53 9.46 -6.70
C MET A 177 -4.69 10.63 -7.22
N GLU A 178 -3.37 10.56 -7.13
CA GLU A 178 -2.46 11.58 -7.67
C GLU A 178 -2.68 11.78 -9.17
N THR A 179 -2.79 10.68 -9.92
CA THR A 179 -3.10 10.71 -11.35
C THR A 179 -4.46 11.34 -11.63
N GLN A 180 -5.47 11.06 -10.79
CA GLN A 180 -6.78 11.68 -10.92
C GLN A 180 -6.73 13.19 -10.63
N HIS A 181 -6.00 13.60 -9.58
CA HIS A 181 -5.84 15.00 -9.21
C HIS A 181 -5.16 15.80 -10.33
N GLU A 182 -4.11 15.24 -10.94
CA GLU A 182 -3.42 15.86 -12.07
C GLU A 182 -4.36 16.04 -13.27
N ARG A 183 -5.15 15.01 -13.60
CA ARG A 183 -6.16 15.10 -14.69
C ARG A 183 -7.23 16.16 -14.41
N GLU A 184 -7.71 16.26 -13.18
CA GLU A 184 -8.69 17.27 -12.79
C GLU A 184 -8.11 18.69 -12.87
N GLN A 185 -6.84 18.85 -12.47
CA GLN A 185 -6.12 20.12 -12.59
C GLN A 185 -5.95 20.53 -14.06
N GLN A 186 -5.46 19.62 -14.91
CA GLN A 186 -5.30 19.89 -16.35
C GLN A 186 -6.64 20.25 -17.01
N LYS A 187 -7.73 19.57 -16.66
CA LYS A 187 -9.07 19.89 -17.17
C LYS A 187 -9.53 21.29 -16.75
N LEU A 188 -9.27 21.68 -15.50
CA LEU A 188 -9.59 23.03 -15.02
C LEU A 188 -8.76 24.08 -15.74
N GLU A 189 -7.46 23.85 -15.90
CA GLU A 189 -6.55 24.75 -16.62
C GLU A 189 -6.96 24.93 -18.08
N GLN A 190 -7.33 23.84 -18.78
CA GLN A 190 -7.87 23.91 -20.14
C GLN A 190 -9.16 24.72 -20.21
N LYS A 191 -10.11 24.47 -19.29
CA LYS A 191 -11.39 25.19 -19.24
C LYS A 191 -11.17 26.69 -19.03
N VAL A 192 -10.29 27.05 -18.09
CA VAL A 192 -9.92 28.44 -17.81
C VAL A 192 -9.24 29.08 -19.01
N SER A 193 -8.29 28.38 -19.66
CA SER A 193 -7.59 28.88 -20.84
C SER A 193 -8.52 29.15 -22.01
N ILE A 194 -9.44 28.22 -22.31
CA ILE A 194 -10.44 28.40 -23.39
C ILE A 194 -11.36 29.58 -23.07
N ARG A 195 -11.86 29.69 -21.83
CA ARG A 195 -12.71 30.81 -21.41
C ARG A 195 -11.98 32.14 -21.56
N ARG A 196 -10.69 32.18 -21.17
CA ARG A 196 -9.85 33.37 -21.29
C ARG A 196 -9.65 33.78 -22.74
N ALA A 197 -9.31 32.83 -23.62
CA ALA A 197 -9.13 33.10 -25.04
C ALA A 197 -10.40 33.66 -25.71
N HIS A 198 -11.57 33.09 -25.39
CA HIS A 198 -12.85 33.62 -25.90
C HIS A 198 -13.15 35.02 -25.37
N LEU A 199 -12.80 35.31 -24.11
CA LEU A 199 -12.99 36.63 -23.55
C LEU A 199 -12.10 37.67 -24.23
N GLU A 200 -10.83 37.33 -24.44
CA GLU A 200 -9.85 38.18 -25.13
C GLU A 200 -10.27 38.44 -26.58
N GLN A 201 -10.65 37.39 -27.31
CA GLN A 201 -11.17 37.52 -28.68
C GLN A 201 -12.38 38.45 -28.74
N LYS A 202 -13.34 38.31 -27.83
CA LYS A 202 -14.52 39.17 -27.79
C LYS A 202 -14.15 40.63 -27.54
N ILE A 203 -13.22 40.89 -26.62
CA ILE A 203 -12.73 42.25 -26.35
C ILE A 203 -12.04 42.83 -27.59
N GLU A 204 -11.21 42.04 -28.28
CA GLU A 204 -10.53 42.46 -29.52
C GLU A 204 -11.53 42.79 -30.64
N GLU A 205 -12.56 41.96 -30.83
CA GLU A 205 -13.63 42.19 -31.81
C GLU A 205 -14.43 43.47 -31.49
N GLU A 206 -14.78 43.69 -30.23
CA GLU A 206 -15.48 44.91 -29.77
C GLU A 206 -14.61 46.16 -29.99
N LEU A 207 -13.33 46.11 -29.66
CA LEU A 207 -12.39 47.22 -29.90
C LEU A 207 -12.21 47.52 -31.39
N ALA A 208 -12.11 46.48 -32.23
CA ALA A 208 -12.01 46.62 -33.67
C ALA A 208 -13.27 47.24 -34.28
N ALA A 209 -14.45 46.83 -33.81
CA ALA A 209 -15.73 47.39 -34.24
C ALA A 209 -15.84 48.88 -33.87
N LEU A 210 -15.52 49.25 -32.62
CA LEU A 210 -15.51 50.64 -32.17
C LEU A 210 -14.53 51.51 -32.97
N GLN A 211 -13.35 50.98 -33.28
CA GLN A 211 -12.37 51.68 -34.11
C GLN A 211 -12.89 51.87 -35.54
N LYS A 212 -13.55 50.86 -36.12
CA LYS A 212 -14.18 50.96 -37.43
C LYS A 212 -15.26 52.04 -37.46
N GLU A 213 -16.19 52.03 -36.50
CA GLU A 213 -17.23 53.06 -36.38
C GLU A 213 -16.64 54.47 -36.25
N ARG A 214 -15.57 54.62 -35.45
CA ARG A 214 -14.84 55.88 -35.32
C ARG A 214 -14.26 56.33 -36.66
N THR A 215 -13.61 55.44 -37.41
CA THR A 215 -13.04 55.78 -38.73
C THR A 215 -14.10 56.15 -39.75
N GLU A 216 -15.22 55.43 -39.79
CA GLU A 216 -16.35 55.71 -40.69
C GLU A 216 -16.99 57.08 -40.37
N LYS A 217 -17.15 57.39 -39.08
CA LYS A 217 -17.65 58.69 -38.64
C LYS A 217 -16.72 59.83 -39.03
N ILE A 218 -15.40 59.66 -38.86
CA ILE A 218 -14.39 60.64 -39.30
C ILE A 218 -14.48 60.83 -40.82
N LYS A 219 -14.52 59.75 -41.59
CA LYS A 219 -14.65 59.79 -43.05
C LYS A 219 -15.91 60.56 -43.47
N HIS A 220 -17.06 60.26 -42.85
CA HIS A 220 -18.32 60.94 -43.15
C HIS A 220 -18.27 62.44 -42.84
N LEU A 221 -17.63 62.83 -41.73
CA LEU A 221 -17.44 64.24 -41.37
C LEU A 221 -16.53 64.96 -42.39
N LEU A 222 -15.45 64.32 -42.84
CA LEU A 222 -14.57 64.87 -43.87
C LEU A 222 -15.27 65.00 -45.23
N GLU A 223 -16.02 63.99 -45.66
CA GLU A 223 -16.82 64.04 -46.90
C GLU A 223 -17.93 65.10 -46.85
N ARG A 224 -18.48 65.36 -45.66
CA ARG A 224 -19.45 66.44 -45.45
C ARG A 224 -18.76 67.80 -45.53
N GLN A 225 -17.62 67.96 -44.86
CA GLN A 225 -16.83 69.19 -44.90
C GLN A 225 -16.42 69.52 -46.33
N ASP A 226 -15.96 68.54 -47.11
CA ASP A 226 -15.58 68.73 -48.52
C ASP A 226 -16.76 69.19 -49.38
N ARG A 227 -17.95 68.61 -49.17
CA ARG A 227 -19.20 69.05 -49.84
C ARG A 227 -19.59 70.48 -49.46
N GLU A 228 -19.48 70.84 -48.19
CA GLU A 228 -19.77 72.20 -47.70
C GLU A 228 -18.77 73.22 -48.29
N ILE A 229 -17.48 72.88 -48.37
CA ILE A 229 -16.44 73.71 -49.01
C ILE A 229 -16.75 73.88 -50.51
N ASN A 230 -17.01 72.79 -51.23
CA ASN A 230 -17.32 72.84 -52.67
C ASN A 230 -18.60 73.66 -52.97
N ALA A 231 -19.62 73.55 -52.12
CA ALA A 231 -20.84 74.35 -52.24
C ALA A 231 -20.55 75.83 -51.98
N PHE A 232 -19.79 76.15 -50.93
CA PHE A 232 -19.37 77.52 -50.61
C PHE A 232 -18.54 78.14 -51.75
N ASP A 233 -17.59 77.40 -52.33
CA ASP A 233 -16.79 77.86 -53.47
C ASP A 233 -17.64 78.11 -54.71
N THR A 234 -18.62 77.23 -54.97
CA THR A 234 -19.56 77.38 -56.10
C THR A 234 -20.45 78.61 -55.92
N GLU A 235 -20.99 78.82 -54.72
CA GLU A 235 -21.80 79.99 -54.38
C GLU A 235 -20.98 81.27 -54.46
N SER A 236 -19.76 81.27 -53.91
CA SER A 236 -18.81 82.39 -53.99
C SER A 236 -18.48 82.77 -55.43
N ARG A 237 -18.24 81.78 -56.31
CA ARG A 237 -18.05 82.02 -57.75
C ARG A 237 -19.31 82.62 -58.39
N SER A 238 -20.49 82.10 -58.06
CA SER A 238 -21.76 82.58 -58.63
C SER A 238 -22.09 84.03 -58.25
N LEU A 239 -21.73 84.45 -57.02
CA LEU A 239 -21.91 85.81 -56.51
C LEU A 239 -20.81 86.78 -56.99
N GLY A 240 -19.92 86.34 -57.89
CA GLY A 240 -18.88 87.17 -58.48
C GLY A 240 -17.57 87.26 -57.68
N PHE A 241 -17.48 86.60 -56.51
CA PHE A 241 -16.25 86.55 -55.71
C PHE A 241 -15.19 85.62 -56.31
N GLY A 242 -15.54 84.80 -57.30
CA GLY A 242 -14.59 83.93 -58.03
C GLY A 242 -13.45 84.68 -58.73
N SER A 243 -13.63 85.99 -59.02
CA SER A 243 -12.60 86.84 -59.62
C SER A 243 -11.69 87.55 -58.60
N LEU A 244 -11.96 87.46 -57.29
CA LEU A 244 -11.14 88.13 -56.26
C LEU A 244 -9.82 87.40 -55.97
N GLY A 245 -9.65 86.17 -56.46
CA GLY A 245 -8.36 85.48 -56.46
C GLY A 245 -7.36 86.00 -57.51
N SER A 246 -7.80 86.90 -58.40
CA SER A 246 -6.95 87.58 -59.40
C SER A 246 -6.54 89.00 -58.98
N LEU A 247 -6.78 89.39 -57.72
CA LEU A 247 -6.09 90.54 -57.16
C LEU A 247 -4.68 90.10 -56.82
N ASP A 248 -3.77 90.30 -57.79
CA ASP A 248 -2.34 90.41 -57.54
C ASP A 248 -2.16 91.45 -56.42
N PHE A 249 -1.99 90.97 -55.19
CA PHE A 249 -1.41 91.80 -54.15
C PHE A 249 0.05 92.05 -54.57
N PRO A 250 0.48 93.31 -54.74
CA PRO A 250 1.87 93.59 -55.01
C PRO A 250 2.71 93.01 -53.87
N LYS A 251 3.72 92.21 -54.24
CA LYS A 251 4.80 91.84 -53.34
C LYS A 251 5.41 93.13 -52.80
N GLU A 252 5.17 93.44 -51.52
CA GLU A 252 6.07 94.36 -50.82
C GLU A 252 7.39 93.64 -50.60
N ASP A 253 8.43 94.21 -51.19
CA ASP A 253 9.82 93.81 -51.06
C ASP A 253 10.28 93.82 -49.59
N ASN A 254 11.16 92.87 -49.29
CA ASN A 254 11.95 92.72 -48.07
C ASN A 254 12.39 94.05 -47.41
N ARG A 255 12.22 94.12 -46.08
CA ARG A 255 13.34 94.38 -45.16
C ARG A 255 13.06 93.89 -43.74
#